data_AF-A0A3B8PR12-F1
#
_entry.id   AF-A0A3B8PR12-F1
#
_cell.length_a   1.000
_cell.length_b   1.000
_cell.length_c   1.000
_cell.angle_alpha   90.00
_cell.angle_beta   90.00
_cell.angle_gamma   90.00
#
_symmetry.space_group_name_H-M   'P 1'
#
loop_
_entity.id
_entity.type
_entity.pdbx_description
1 polymer ?
#
loop_
_entity_poly.entity_id
_entity_poly.type
_entity_poly.pdbx_seq_one_letter_code
_entity_poly.pdbx_strand_id
1 'polypeptide(L)'
;MHNRKSTFLITVTLLVILRIAIGWQFLYEGLWKFQSRQTARPWTAAGYLRNSQGPFRNVFRSLTGDPDELNWLNADWVTSRWDTWQAKFVADQGLDKSQVGRLDRLLNGPKDFRAELAALPDGLKFRGTLAKRLTFVADSQRLIVDGKAHLTPRERDAALKLVTVDENPAPGQQGANEAARKYREAIEKVFARSSRLSFKERMRASLLGDPDRAGLTITDRKTKEKLETRLGEIELYGRQLARYEASLESAETDFQQKHVRQSGVPGHGDTSEIRASLVGPIKALERELIDAAEKLLRPEQRARGPVAMPPTRINQIDAMTMWGLTVIGTLLIAGLCSRLAAVGGAVLLFSFYLAMPPWPGVPPVPGPEHSLWVNKNLVEVLALLALASVPTGRWFGLDALAGRLPLKWRKSGAGSTDTASETPASATAGSSTTAVESDMEETDTVSGPGDADADGDSHTGSGEEEATELEKE
;
A
#
# COMPACT_ATOMS: atom_id res chain seq x y z
N MET A 1 -29.76 4.30 58.28
CA MET A 1 -30.45 3.44 57.29
C MET A 1 -30.39 4.13 55.93
N HIS A 2 -29.55 3.65 54.99
CA HIS A 2 -29.50 4.21 53.64
C HIS A 2 -30.84 3.93 52.92
N ASN A 3 -31.51 4.98 52.45
CA ASN A 3 -32.78 4.85 51.75
C ASN A 3 -32.52 4.20 50.38
N ARG A 4 -32.90 2.92 50.20
CA ARG A 4 -32.65 2.10 48.99
C ARG A 4 -33.00 2.81 47.68
N LYS A 5 -34.00 3.71 47.69
CA LYS A 5 -34.41 4.52 46.53
C LYS A 5 -33.36 5.54 46.10
N SER A 6 -32.67 6.18 47.07
CA SER A 6 -31.63 7.17 46.79
C SER A 6 -30.40 6.51 46.15
N THR A 7 -29.96 5.37 46.70
CA THR A 7 -28.84 4.59 46.15
C THR A 7 -29.14 4.12 44.72
N PHE A 8 -30.36 3.64 44.46
CA PHE A 8 -30.77 3.24 43.11
C PHE A 8 -30.73 4.39 42.10
N LEU A 9 -31.24 5.58 42.47
CA LEU A 9 -31.23 6.76 41.59
C LEU A 9 -29.80 7.22 41.27
N ILE A 10 -28.92 7.21 42.27
CA ILE A 10 -27.50 7.57 42.08
C ILE A 10 -26.82 6.58 41.13
N THR A 11 -27.00 5.26 41.33
CA THR A 11 -26.42 4.23 40.45
C THR A 11 -26.89 4.39 39.00
N VAL A 12 -28.19 4.58 38.78
CA VAL A 12 -28.76 4.81 37.43
C VAL A 12 -28.13 6.06 36.79
N THR A 13 -28.06 7.16 37.54
CA THR A 13 -27.49 8.42 37.07
C THR A 13 -26.03 8.26 36.68
N LEU A 14 -25.22 7.61 37.52
CA LEU A 14 -23.79 7.37 37.24
C LEU A 14 -23.59 6.48 36.01
N LEU A 15 -24.39 5.43 35.84
CA LEU A 15 -24.30 4.55 34.66
C LEU A 15 -24.71 5.27 33.37
N VAL A 16 -25.70 6.17 33.43
CA VAL A 16 -26.07 7.00 32.29
C VAL A 16 -24.96 8.00 31.96
N ILE A 17 -24.36 8.64 32.96
CA ILE A 17 -23.22 9.55 32.77
C ILE A 17 -22.03 8.81 32.17
N LEU A 18 -21.70 7.63 32.71
CA LEU A 18 -20.62 6.79 32.18
C LEU A 18 -20.84 6.42 30.71
N ARG A 19 -22.06 6.02 30.35
CA ARG A 19 -22.43 5.73 28.95
C ARG A 19 -22.22 6.95 28.05
N ILE A 20 -22.71 8.12 28.47
CA ILE A 20 -22.57 9.36 27.70
C ILE A 20 -21.09 9.76 27.58
N ALA A 21 -20.31 9.62 28.65
CA ALA A 21 -18.88 9.95 28.68
C ALA A 21 -18.07 9.05 27.72
N ILE A 22 -18.30 7.73 27.75
CA ILE A 22 -17.64 6.81 26.81
C ILE A 22 -18.13 7.08 25.38
N GLY A 23 -19.43 7.29 25.18
CA GLY A 23 -19.98 7.65 23.88
C GLY A 23 -19.37 8.94 23.31
N TRP A 24 -19.11 9.93 24.17
CA TRP A 24 -18.41 11.17 23.80
C TRP A 24 -16.98 10.91 23.35
N GLN A 25 -16.21 10.08 24.07
CA GLN A 25 -14.85 9.71 23.66
C GLN A 25 -14.83 9.09 22.26
N PHE A 26 -15.70 8.10 22.01
CA PHE A 26 -15.83 7.47 20.70
C PHE A 26 -16.21 8.47 19.60
N LEU A 27 -17.21 9.31 19.86
CA LEU A 27 -17.69 10.28 18.88
C LEU A 27 -16.61 11.32 18.55
N TYR A 28 -15.97 11.88 19.57
CA TYR A 28 -14.89 12.85 19.40
C TYR A 28 -13.73 12.26 18.62
N GLU A 29 -13.26 11.07 19.01
CA GLU A 29 -12.17 10.37 18.33
C GLU A 29 -12.50 10.05 16.87
N GLY A 30 -13.74 9.65 16.58
CA GLY A 30 -14.21 9.42 15.21
C GLY A 30 -14.25 10.71 14.39
N LEU A 31 -14.85 11.77 14.93
CA LEU A 31 -14.98 13.06 14.25
C LEU A 31 -13.63 13.74 14.01
N TRP A 32 -12.71 13.69 14.97
CA TRP A 32 -11.35 14.21 14.81
C TRP A 32 -10.62 13.49 13.67
N LYS A 33 -10.74 12.16 13.60
CA LYS A 33 -10.17 11.37 12.49
C LYS A 33 -10.82 11.72 11.15
N PHE A 34 -12.12 11.94 11.10
CA PHE A 34 -12.79 12.42 9.88
C PHE A 34 -12.29 13.79 9.43
N GLN A 35 -12.18 14.74 10.35
CA GLN A 35 -11.70 16.09 10.05
C GLN A 35 -10.26 16.08 9.54
N SER A 36 -9.42 15.19 10.06
CA SER A 36 -8.03 15.03 9.62
C SER A 36 -7.90 14.73 8.12
N ARG A 37 -8.92 14.14 7.47
CA ARG A 37 -8.91 13.85 6.02
C ARG A 37 -8.74 15.10 5.16
N GLN A 38 -9.11 16.27 5.68
CA GLN A 38 -8.99 17.55 4.98
C GLN A 38 -7.64 18.24 5.23
N THR A 39 -6.78 17.65 6.06
CA THR A 39 -5.46 18.20 6.40
C THR A 39 -4.35 17.58 5.56
N ALA A 40 -3.18 18.21 5.54
CA ALA A 40 -2.01 17.71 4.81
C ALA A 40 -1.49 16.35 5.32
N ARG A 41 -1.88 15.93 6.54
CA ARG A 41 -1.50 14.66 7.16
C ARG A 41 -2.74 13.96 7.71
N PRO A 42 -3.52 13.31 6.83
CA PRO A 42 -4.72 12.61 7.26
C PRO A 42 -4.36 11.47 8.22
N TRP A 43 -5.20 11.25 9.22
CA TRP A 43 -5.06 10.13 10.13
C TRP A 43 -5.16 8.81 9.37
N THR A 44 -4.33 7.85 9.75
CA THR A 44 -4.38 6.48 9.25
C THR A 44 -3.97 5.50 10.35
N ALA A 45 -4.61 4.33 10.37
CA ALA A 45 -4.25 3.20 11.21
C ALA A 45 -3.00 2.46 10.71
N ALA A 46 -2.43 2.84 9.55
CA ALA A 46 -1.30 2.14 8.93
C ALA A 46 -0.13 1.96 9.90
N GLY A 47 0.28 3.05 10.57
CA GLY A 47 1.39 3.02 11.53
C GLY A 47 1.09 2.15 12.74
N TYR A 48 -0.15 2.17 13.22
CA TYR A 48 -0.56 1.36 14.36
C TYR A 48 -0.58 -0.14 14.02
N LEU A 49 -1.22 -0.52 12.90
CA LEU A 49 -1.37 -1.91 12.49
C LEU A 49 -0.04 -2.55 12.05
N ARG A 50 0.83 -1.79 11.37
CA ARG A 50 2.16 -2.29 10.97
C ARG A 50 3.07 -2.57 12.15
N ASN A 51 2.95 -1.76 13.20
CA ASN A 51 3.74 -1.90 14.42
C ASN A 51 3.05 -2.77 15.48
N SER A 52 1.97 -3.48 15.12
CA SER A 52 1.29 -4.40 16.04
C SER A 52 2.23 -5.47 16.59
N GLN A 53 1.95 -5.93 17.80
CA GLN A 53 2.84 -6.76 18.61
C GLN A 53 2.08 -7.90 19.28
N GLY A 54 2.82 -8.88 19.80
CA GLY A 54 2.24 -10.05 20.45
C GLY A 54 1.70 -11.09 19.47
N PRO A 55 0.96 -12.10 19.96
CA PRO A 55 0.61 -13.29 19.19
C PRO A 55 -0.34 -13.01 18.01
N PHE A 56 -1.08 -11.90 18.06
CA PHE A 56 -1.99 -11.51 16.97
C PHE A 56 -1.37 -10.55 15.96
N ARG A 57 -0.06 -10.22 16.08
CA ARG A 57 0.66 -9.31 15.19
C ARG A 57 0.36 -9.55 13.71
N ASN A 58 0.49 -10.80 13.26
CA ASN A 58 0.33 -11.13 11.84
C ASN A 58 -1.10 -10.87 11.34
N VAL A 59 -2.11 -11.12 12.17
CA VAL A 59 -3.51 -10.80 11.87
C VAL A 59 -3.67 -9.29 11.66
N PHE A 60 -3.18 -8.47 12.60
CA PHE A 60 -3.32 -7.02 12.51
C PHE A 60 -2.51 -6.40 11.36
N ARG A 61 -1.28 -6.87 11.13
CA ARG A 61 -0.47 -6.44 9.98
C ARG A 61 -1.16 -6.77 8.66
N SER A 62 -1.78 -7.95 8.54
CA SER A 62 -2.49 -8.37 7.33
C SER A 62 -3.68 -7.46 6.97
N LEU A 63 -4.30 -6.80 7.95
CA LEU A 63 -5.41 -5.86 7.71
C LEU A 63 -4.98 -4.67 6.84
N THR A 64 -3.71 -4.30 6.86
CA THR A 64 -3.18 -3.23 6.01
C THR A 64 -3.13 -3.61 4.53
N GLY A 65 -3.16 -4.91 4.21
CA GLY A 65 -3.05 -5.49 2.87
C GLY A 65 -1.64 -5.49 2.29
N ASP A 66 -0.82 -4.52 2.68
CA ASP A 66 0.58 -4.40 2.30
C ASP A 66 1.38 -3.87 3.50
N PRO A 67 1.66 -4.73 4.50
CA PRO A 67 2.29 -4.33 5.75
C PRO A 67 3.71 -3.81 5.55
N ASP A 68 4.41 -4.34 4.55
CA ASP A 68 5.81 -4.04 4.24
C ASP A 68 5.97 -3.11 3.02
N GLU A 69 4.86 -2.65 2.44
CA GLU A 69 4.83 -1.71 1.31
C GLU A 69 5.52 -2.20 0.04
N LEU A 70 5.57 -3.53 -0.16
CA LEU A 70 6.25 -4.15 -1.30
C LEU A 70 5.56 -3.81 -2.63
N ASN A 71 4.25 -3.54 -2.61
CA ASN A 71 3.55 -3.14 -3.84
C ASN A 71 4.04 -1.80 -4.39
N TRP A 72 4.50 -0.89 -3.52
CA TRP A 72 5.08 0.39 -3.95
C TRP A 72 6.45 0.24 -4.62
N LEU A 73 7.11 -0.91 -4.43
CA LEU A 73 8.37 -1.27 -5.08
C LEU A 73 8.13 -2.07 -6.37
N ASN A 74 6.87 -2.39 -6.69
CA ASN A 74 6.47 -3.05 -7.93
C ASN A 74 6.00 -2.02 -8.96
N ALA A 75 6.81 -1.83 -10.02
CA ALA A 75 6.53 -0.85 -11.07
C ALA A 75 5.20 -1.08 -11.80
N ASP A 76 4.78 -2.34 -11.97
CA ASP A 76 3.54 -2.67 -12.69
C ASP A 76 2.31 -2.41 -11.83
N TRP A 77 2.41 -2.70 -10.52
CA TRP A 77 1.36 -2.33 -9.57
C TRP A 77 1.15 -0.81 -9.51
N VAL A 78 2.23 -0.04 -9.39
CA VAL A 78 2.17 1.43 -9.38
C VAL A 78 1.64 1.96 -10.71
N THR A 79 2.06 1.38 -11.83
CA THR A 79 1.55 1.73 -13.18
C THR A 79 0.04 1.53 -13.26
N SER A 80 -0.45 0.35 -12.89
CA SER A 80 -1.88 0.02 -12.93
C SER A 80 -2.72 0.94 -12.03
N ARG A 81 -2.19 1.25 -10.83
CA ARG A 81 -2.80 2.20 -9.90
C ARG A 81 -2.95 3.59 -10.52
N TRP A 82 -1.89 4.10 -11.17
CA TRP A 82 -1.92 5.40 -11.82
C TRP A 82 -2.82 5.43 -13.06
N ASP A 83 -2.89 4.35 -13.82
CA ASP A 83 -3.80 4.22 -14.96
C ASP A 83 -5.26 4.22 -14.53
N THR A 84 -5.57 3.49 -13.46
CA THR A 84 -6.92 3.47 -12.87
C THR A 84 -7.32 4.86 -12.39
N TRP A 85 -6.39 5.57 -11.73
CA TRP A 85 -6.63 6.95 -11.33
C TRP A 85 -6.78 7.90 -12.52
N GLN A 86 -5.95 7.79 -13.55
CA GLN A 86 -6.03 8.63 -14.75
C GLN A 86 -7.41 8.50 -15.41
N ALA A 87 -7.90 7.26 -15.59
CA ALA A 87 -9.21 7.00 -16.16
C ALA A 87 -10.34 7.65 -15.33
N LYS A 88 -10.27 7.50 -14.00
CA LYS A 88 -11.21 8.14 -13.08
C LYS A 88 -11.12 9.67 -13.13
N PHE A 89 -9.92 10.23 -13.17
CA PHE A 89 -9.68 11.66 -13.23
C PHE A 89 -10.27 12.27 -14.51
N VAL A 90 -10.06 11.63 -15.65
CA VAL A 90 -10.64 12.05 -16.94
C VAL A 90 -12.17 12.04 -16.88
N ALA A 91 -12.77 10.98 -16.32
CA ALA A 91 -14.21 10.82 -16.23
C ALA A 91 -14.86 11.83 -15.26
N ASP A 92 -14.40 11.89 -14.01
CA ASP A 92 -15.02 12.68 -12.94
C ASP A 92 -14.91 14.20 -13.22
N GLN A 93 -13.77 14.63 -13.78
CA GLN A 93 -13.51 16.05 -14.09
C GLN A 93 -14.00 16.45 -15.50
N GLY A 94 -14.44 15.49 -16.33
CA GLY A 94 -14.92 15.74 -17.69
C GLY A 94 -13.88 16.46 -18.56
N LEU A 95 -12.66 15.91 -18.64
CA LEU A 95 -11.56 16.52 -19.38
C LEU A 95 -11.87 16.60 -20.88
N ASP A 96 -11.53 17.73 -21.49
CA ASP A 96 -11.58 17.86 -22.96
C ASP A 96 -10.40 17.12 -23.63
N LYS A 97 -10.47 16.92 -24.96
CA LYS A 97 -9.45 16.20 -25.73
C LYS A 97 -8.03 16.76 -25.55
N SER A 98 -7.91 18.09 -25.39
CA SER A 98 -6.62 18.74 -25.18
C SER A 98 -6.07 18.44 -23.78
N GLN A 99 -6.92 18.53 -22.76
CA GLN A 99 -6.56 18.18 -21.39
C GLN A 99 -6.17 16.71 -21.27
N VAL A 100 -6.94 15.79 -21.88
CA VAL A 100 -6.61 14.36 -21.93
C VAL A 100 -5.24 14.14 -22.55
N GLY A 101 -4.96 14.75 -23.71
CA GLY A 101 -3.65 14.62 -24.37
C GLY A 101 -2.50 15.28 -23.60
N ARG A 102 -2.75 16.30 -22.78
CA ARG A 102 -1.73 16.87 -21.86
C ARG A 102 -1.48 15.94 -20.68
N LEU A 103 -2.51 15.38 -20.07
CA LEU A 103 -2.40 14.43 -18.97
C LEU A 103 -1.68 13.15 -19.41
N ASP A 104 -2.04 12.62 -20.57
CA ASP A 104 -1.38 11.44 -21.16
C ASP A 104 0.12 11.68 -21.36
N ARG A 105 0.51 12.85 -21.90
CA ARG A 105 1.94 13.21 -22.04
C ARG A 105 2.67 13.36 -20.70
N LEU A 106 2.00 13.82 -19.65
CA LEU A 106 2.60 13.88 -18.31
C LEU A 106 2.86 12.46 -17.78
N LEU A 107 1.91 11.55 -17.95
CA LEU A 107 1.96 10.21 -17.37
C LEU A 107 2.83 9.24 -18.18
N ASN A 108 2.61 9.18 -19.50
CA ASN A 108 3.16 8.21 -20.43
C ASN A 108 4.27 8.79 -21.34
N GLY A 109 4.47 10.11 -21.33
CA GLY A 109 5.42 10.79 -22.22
C GLY A 109 4.85 11.11 -23.59
N PRO A 110 5.45 12.05 -24.34
CA PRO A 110 5.08 12.28 -25.73
C PRO A 110 5.58 11.16 -26.64
N LYS A 111 4.87 10.91 -27.74
CA LYS A 111 5.30 9.93 -28.76
C LYS A 111 6.66 10.27 -29.36
N ASP A 112 6.95 11.56 -29.48
CA ASP A 112 8.20 12.08 -30.00
C ASP A 112 8.52 13.47 -29.43
N PHE A 113 9.80 13.84 -29.49
CA PHE A 113 10.30 15.17 -29.17
C PHE A 113 10.75 15.85 -30.45
N ARG A 114 10.28 17.07 -30.70
CA ARG A 114 10.49 17.78 -31.96
C ARG A 114 11.21 19.11 -31.75
N ALA A 115 12.06 19.53 -32.69
CA ALA A 115 12.47 20.93 -32.89
C ALA A 115 12.38 21.29 -34.37
N GLU A 116 12.19 22.57 -34.61
CA GLU A 116 12.19 23.14 -35.96
C GLU A 116 13.62 23.19 -36.50
N LEU A 117 13.80 22.71 -37.73
CA LEU A 117 15.06 22.76 -38.46
C LEU A 117 14.72 22.82 -39.96
N ALA A 118 15.07 23.90 -40.64
CA ALA A 118 14.67 24.12 -42.03
C ALA A 118 15.33 23.12 -43.00
N ALA A 119 16.61 22.84 -42.79
CA ALA A 119 17.40 21.89 -43.58
C ALA A 119 18.56 21.37 -42.71
N LEU A 120 19.05 20.16 -43.02
CA LEU A 120 20.31 19.68 -42.48
C LEU A 120 21.48 20.39 -43.17
N PRO A 121 22.59 20.68 -42.46
CA PRO A 121 23.81 21.16 -43.08
C PRO A 121 24.30 20.19 -44.18
N ASP A 122 24.89 20.73 -45.24
CA ASP A 122 25.26 19.97 -46.43
C ASP A 122 26.17 18.78 -46.10
N GLY A 123 25.83 17.60 -46.63
CA GLY A 123 26.58 16.36 -46.42
C GLY A 123 26.37 15.69 -45.06
N LEU A 124 25.60 16.27 -44.13
CA LEU A 124 25.38 15.70 -42.82
C LEU A 124 24.38 14.53 -42.86
N LYS A 125 24.83 13.37 -42.38
CA LYS A 125 23.99 12.18 -42.19
C LYS A 125 24.22 11.60 -40.80
N PHE A 126 23.16 11.32 -40.07
CA PHE A 126 23.25 10.60 -38.81
C PHE A 126 23.72 9.16 -39.08
N ARG A 127 24.63 8.65 -38.25
CA ARG A 127 25.19 7.29 -38.34
C ARG A 127 25.15 6.60 -36.98
N GLY A 128 25.22 5.27 -36.97
CA GLY A 128 25.32 4.47 -35.74
C GLY A 128 24.14 4.69 -34.79
N THR A 129 24.44 5.01 -33.53
CA THR A 129 23.43 5.27 -32.49
C THR A 129 22.62 6.51 -32.77
N LEU A 130 23.22 7.58 -33.31
CA LEU A 130 22.51 8.82 -33.64
C LEU A 130 21.43 8.59 -34.70
N ALA A 131 21.67 7.73 -35.69
CA ALA A 131 20.67 7.39 -36.71
C ALA A 131 19.45 6.64 -36.12
N LYS A 132 19.62 5.96 -34.98
CA LYS A 132 18.52 5.28 -34.28
C LYS A 132 17.71 6.21 -33.38
N ARG A 133 18.28 7.36 -32.99
CA ARG A 133 17.68 8.30 -32.04
C ARG A 133 17.15 9.56 -32.69
N LEU A 134 17.84 10.08 -33.70
CA LEU A 134 17.55 11.35 -34.38
C LEU A 134 17.07 11.09 -35.80
N THR A 135 15.90 11.64 -36.13
CA THR A 135 15.33 11.61 -37.47
C THR A 135 15.04 13.04 -37.93
N PHE A 136 15.57 13.42 -39.08
CA PHE A 136 15.20 14.67 -39.73
C PHE A 136 14.13 14.40 -40.79
N VAL A 137 13.03 15.15 -40.75
CA VAL A 137 11.92 15.03 -41.71
C VAL A 137 11.84 16.33 -42.50
N ALA A 138 12.28 16.29 -43.76
CA ALA A 138 12.35 17.44 -44.65
C ALA A 138 10.97 18.08 -44.89
N ASP A 139 9.95 17.27 -45.16
CA ASP A 139 8.58 17.74 -45.46
C ASP A 139 7.98 18.58 -44.34
N SER A 140 8.33 18.26 -43.09
CA SER A 140 7.81 18.96 -41.91
C SER A 140 8.81 19.93 -41.29
N GLN A 141 10.02 20.02 -41.85
CA GLN A 141 11.15 20.82 -41.37
C GLN A 141 11.41 20.61 -39.86
N ARG A 142 11.47 19.34 -39.46
CA ARG A 142 11.60 18.95 -38.05
C ARG A 142 12.70 17.95 -37.81
N LEU A 143 13.42 18.18 -36.72
CA LEU A 143 14.27 17.21 -36.07
C LEU A 143 13.46 16.50 -34.97
N ILE A 144 13.44 15.17 -35.01
CA ILE A 144 12.61 14.31 -34.19
C ILE A 144 13.47 13.32 -33.40
N VAL A 145 13.16 13.15 -32.12
CA VAL A 145 13.65 12.06 -31.27
C VAL A 145 12.48 11.20 -30.82
N ASP A 146 12.62 9.87 -30.93
CA ASP A 146 11.60 8.93 -30.45
C ASP A 146 11.36 9.09 -28.94
N GLY A 147 10.09 9.10 -28.56
CA GLY A 147 9.65 9.37 -27.19
C GLY A 147 10.19 8.39 -26.16
N LYS A 148 10.32 7.11 -26.52
CA LYS A 148 10.80 6.05 -25.62
C LYS A 148 12.32 5.96 -25.60
N ALA A 149 12.94 6.36 -26.69
CA ALA A 149 14.38 6.29 -26.88
C ALA A 149 15.13 7.34 -26.06
N HIS A 150 14.60 8.57 -26.02
CA HIS A 150 15.28 9.78 -25.54
C HIS A 150 16.66 10.00 -26.18
N LEU A 151 17.30 11.13 -25.89
CA LEU A 151 18.67 11.42 -26.31
C LEU A 151 19.56 11.51 -25.07
N THR A 152 20.62 10.70 -25.01
CA THR A 152 21.57 10.75 -23.89
C THR A 152 22.51 11.95 -23.99
N PRO A 153 23.13 12.42 -22.89
CA PRO A 153 24.11 13.51 -22.93
C PRO A 153 25.28 13.20 -23.89
N ARG A 154 25.76 11.94 -23.89
CA ARG A 154 26.83 11.49 -24.79
C ARG A 154 26.42 11.56 -26.26
N GLU A 155 25.19 11.17 -26.59
CA GLU A 155 24.66 11.24 -27.96
C GLU A 155 24.44 12.69 -28.39
N ARG A 156 23.93 13.56 -27.51
CA ARG A 156 23.85 15.01 -27.78
C ARG A 156 25.22 15.58 -28.11
N ASP A 157 26.23 15.31 -27.28
CA ASP A 157 27.58 15.85 -27.50
C ASP A 157 28.19 15.32 -28.80
N ALA A 158 27.95 14.06 -29.12
CA ALA A 158 28.33 13.47 -30.40
C ALA A 158 27.62 14.18 -31.58
N ALA A 159 26.33 14.49 -31.45
CA ALA A 159 25.57 15.17 -32.49
C ALA A 159 26.00 16.63 -32.69
N LEU A 160 26.36 17.34 -31.62
CA LEU A 160 26.88 18.71 -31.69
C LEU A 160 28.28 18.78 -32.32
N LYS A 161 29.12 17.76 -32.11
CA LYS A 161 30.46 17.66 -32.72
C LYS A 161 30.45 17.44 -34.23
N LEU A 162 29.32 17.04 -34.82
CA LEU A 162 29.21 16.83 -36.27
C LEU A 162 29.30 18.14 -37.07
N VAL A 163 29.07 19.29 -36.43
CA VAL A 163 29.02 20.59 -37.10
C VAL A 163 29.77 21.63 -36.28
N THR A 164 30.77 22.27 -36.89
CA THR A 164 31.50 23.39 -36.30
C THR A 164 30.81 24.71 -36.64
N VAL A 165 30.86 25.66 -35.70
CA VAL A 165 30.36 27.03 -35.90
C VAL A 165 31.54 27.96 -35.72
N ASP A 166 31.84 28.75 -36.74
CA ASP A 166 32.93 29.73 -36.73
C ASP A 166 32.42 31.09 -36.22
N GLU A 167 33.20 31.75 -35.36
CA GLU A 167 32.83 33.08 -34.84
C GLU A 167 32.98 34.17 -35.91
N ASN A 168 33.95 34.02 -36.81
CA ASN A 168 34.23 34.96 -37.90
C ASN A 168 34.26 34.22 -39.26
N PRO A 169 33.09 33.85 -39.82
CA PRO A 169 33.01 33.09 -41.06
C PRO A 169 33.47 33.91 -42.26
N ALA A 170 34.15 33.27 -43.22
CA ALA A 170 34.47 33.89 -44.50
C ALA A 170 33.18 34.37 -45.22
N PRO A 171 33.23 35.45 -46.04
CA PRO A 171 32.03 36.04 -46.67
C PRO A 171 31.14 35.03 -47.44
N GLY A 172 31.74 33.99 -48.04
CA GLY A 172 31.00 32.93 -48.76
C GLY A 172 30.45 31.79 -47.90
N GLN A 173 30.82 31.72 -46.61
CA GLN A 173 30.43 30.63 -45.69
C GLN A 173 29.41 31.07 -44.64
N GLN A 174 28.96 32.33 -44.67
CA GLN A 174 28.01 32.88 -43.71
C GLN A 174 26.70 32.06 -43.66
N GLY A 175 26.16 31.66 -44.82
CA GLY A 175 24.93 30.85 -44.89
C GLY A 175 25.10 29.44 -44.31
N ALA A 176 26.23 28.78 -44.59
CA ALA A 176 26.54 27.46 -44.03
C ALA A 176 26.74 27.54 -42.50
N ASN A 177 27.39 28.60 -42.02
CA ASN A 177 27.60 28.83 -40.59
C ASN A 177 26.28 29.15 -39.86
N GLU A 178 25.34 29.84 -40.51
CA GLU A 178 24.00 30.08 -39.97
C GLU A 178 23.19 28.77 -39.88
N ALA A 179 23.25 27.92 -40.90
CA ALA A 179 22.63 26.59 -40.88
C ALA A 179 23.21 25.72 -39.76
N ALA A 180 24.53 25.78 -39.54
CA ALA A 180 25.21 25.12 -38.45
C ALA A 180 24.71 25.59 -37.06
N ARG A 181 24.53 26.90 -36.86
CA ARG A 181 23.96 27.46 -35.63
C ARG A 181 22.53 26.96 -35.39
N LYS A 182 21.67 27.01 -36.40
CA LYS A 182 20.27 26.52 -36.31
C LYS A 182 20.20 25.02 -36.00
N TYR A 183 21.09 24.21 -36.60
CA TYR A 183 21.20 22.79 -36.30
C TYR A 183 21.56 22.53 -34.83
N ARG A 184 22.59 23.21 -34.31
CA ARG A 184 23.01 23.06 -32.90
C ARG A 184 21.89 23.47 -31.95
N GLU A 185 21.24 24.60 -32.22
CA GLU A 185 20.08 25.06 -31.43
C GLU A 185 18.92 24.04 -31.47
N ALA A 186 18.64 23.44 -32.63
CA ALA A 186 17.61 22.41 -32.76
C ALA A 186 17.95 21.15 -31.94
N ILE A 187 19.22 20.71 -31.96
CA ILE A 187 19.71 19.58 -31.15
C ILE A 187 19.56 19.88 -29.65
N GLU A 188 19.97 21.06 -29.20
CA GLU A 188 19.84 21.46 -27.80
C GLU A 188 18.38 21.55 -27.37
N LYS A 189 17.49 22.12 -28.20
CA LYS A 189 16.05 22.18 -27.94
C LYS A 189 15.41 20.79 -27.85
N VAL A 190 15.71 19.90 -28.79
CA VAL A 190 15.20 18.51 -28.77
C VAL A 190 15.76 17.75 -27.58
N PHE A 191 17.05 17.89 -27.29
CA PHE A 191 17.67 17.27 -26.13
C PHE A 191 16.99 17.72 -24.83
N ALA A 192 16.83 19.04 -24.63
CA ALA A 192 16.20 19.60 -23.44
C ALA A 192 14.72 19.18 -23.27
N ARG A 193 14.03 18.89 -24.38
CA ARG A 193 12.68 18.31 -24.34
C ARG A 193 12.73 16.82 -24.02
N SER A 194 13.63 16.08 -24.67
CA SER A 194 13.79 14.64 -24.49
C SER A 194 14.37 14.25 -23.13
N SER A 195 15.11 15.12 -22.44
CA SER A 195 15.65 14.82 -21.12
C SER A 195 14.58 14.84 -20.01
N ARG A 196 13.38 15.34 -20.31
CA ARG A 196 12.24 15.38 -19.37
C ARG A 196 11.49 14.06 -19.44
N LEU A 197 11.69 13.23 -18.43
CA LEU A 197 10.97 11.98 -18.26
C LEU A 197 9.53 12.22 -17.79
N SER A 198 8.60 11.42 -18.31
CA SER A 198 7.23 11.32 -17.81
C SER A 198 7.17 10.72 -16.41
N PHE A 199 6.02 10.79 -15.74
CA PHE A 199 5.89 10.22 -14.40
C PHE A 199 6.16 8.72 -14.35
N LYS A 200 5.65 7.93 -15.32
CA LYS A 200 5.92 6.48 -15.35
C LYS A 200 7.38 6.17 -15.67
N GLU A 201 8.04 6.97 -16.51
CA GLU A 201 9.47 6.82 -16.78
C GLU A 201 10.31 7.19 -15.56
N ARG A 202 10.00 8.27 -14.84
CA ARG A 202 10.66 8.63 -13.58
C ARG A 202 10.51 7.54 -12.53
N MET A 203 9.30 6.99 -12.40
CA MET A 203 9.02 5.89 -11.47
C MET A 203 9.80 4.63 -11.84
N ARG A 204 9.77 4.21 -13.12
CA ARG A 204 10.53 3.05 -13.60
C ARG A 204 12.04 3.27 -13.51
N ALA A 205 12.53 4.47 -13.81
CA ALA A 205 13.94 4.81 -13.65
C ALA A 205 14.35 4.69 -12.17
N SER A 206 13.51 5.14 -11.24
CA SER A 206 13.78 4.98 -9.80
C SER A 206 13.73 3.52 -9.35
N LEU A 207 12.79 2.70 -9.82
CA LEU A 207 12.64 1.31 -9.32
C LEU A 207 13.55 0.29 -10.03
N LEU A 208 13.79 0.46 -11.33
CA LEU A 208 14.45 -0.53 -12.18
C LEU A 208 15.72 -0.01 -12.84
N GLY A 209 15.80 1.31 -13.07
CA GLY A 209 16.90 1.92 -13.82
C GLY A 209 18.07 2.38 -12.95
N ASP A 210 17.82 2.66 -11.67
CA ASP A 210 18.81 3.10 -10.70
C ASP A 210 19.62 1.90 -10.20
N PRO A 211 20.92 1.81 -10.54
CA PRO A 211 21.80 0.73 -10.11
C PRO A 211 21.86 0.52 -8.60
N ASP A 212 21.75 1.60 -7.83
CA ASP A 212 21.83 1.51 -6.36
C ASP A 212 20.54 0.89 -5.81
N ARG A 213 19.38 1.16 -6.43
CA ARG A 213 18.09 0.58 -6.03
C ARG A 213 17.86 -0.83 -6.55
N ALA A 214 18.05 -1.05 -7.85
CA ALA A 214 17.73 -2.32 -8.52
C ALA A 214 18.88 -3.34 -8.47
N GLY A 215 20.11 -2.89 -8.20
CA GLY A 215 21.30 -3.72 -8.24
C GLY A 215 21.90 -3.81 -9.64
N LEU A 216 23.10 -4.39 -9.72
CA LEU A 216 23.82 -4.60 -10.98
C LEU A 216 24.37 -6.01 -11.03
N THR A 217 24.11 -6.73 -12.13
CA THR A 217 24.87 -7.92 -12.47
C THR A 217 25.85 -7.56 -13.59
N ILE A 218 27.13 -7.45 -13.25
CA ILE A 218 28.21 -7.25 -14.21
C ILE A 218 28.53 -8.62 -14.81
N THR A 219 28.40 -8.72 -16.14
CA THR A 219 28.75 -9.92 -16.90
C THR A 219 29.93 -9.65 -17.80
N ASP A 220 30.79 -10.64 -18.00
CA ASP A 220 31.87 -10.59 -18.95
C ASP A 220 31.31 -10.45 -20.37
N ARG A 221 31.82 -9.48 -21.13
CA ARG A 221 31.29 -9.11 -22.43
C ARG A 221 31.52 -10.18 -23.51
N LYS A 222 32.51 -11.07 -23.33
CA LYS A 222 32.88 -12.15 -24.26
C LYS A 222 32.33 -13.49 -23.82
N THR A 223 32.43 -13.85 -22.54
CA THR A 223 31.98 -15.16 -22.04
C THR A 223 30.53 -15.17 -21.53
N LYS A 224 29.94 -13.97 -21.32
CA LYS A 224 28.64 -13.76 -20.65
C LYS A 224 28.57 -14.29 -19.22
N GLU A 225 29.71 -14.63 -18.63
CA GLU A 225 29.79 -15.13 -17.27
C GLU A 225 29.56 -14.00 -16.25
N LYS A 226 28.89 -14.27 -15.13
CA LYS A 226 28.61 -13.26 -14.10
C LYS A 226 29.88 -12.99 -13.30
N LEU A 227 30.46 -11.81 -13.49
CA LEU A 227 31.69 -11.39 -12.81
C LEU A 227 31.40 -10.84 -11.42
N GLU A 228 30.34 -10.04 -11.28
CA GLU A 228 29.98 -9.40 -10.02
C GLU A 228 28.48 -9.17 -9.96
N THR A 229 27.85 -9.45 -8.81
CA THR A 229 26.45 -9.09 -8.56
C THR A 229 26.41 -8.14 -7.37
N ARG A 230 26.19 -6.85 -7.65
CA ARG A 230 25.95 -5.83 -6.64
C ARG A 230 24.49 -5.85 -6.25
N LEU A 231 24.24 -6.06 -4.96
CA LEU A 231 22.92 -6.06 -4.37
C LEU A 231 22.28 -4.67 -4.47
N GLY A 232 21.05 -4.59 -4.96
CA GLY A 232 20.26 -3.36 -4.94
C GLY A 232 19.58 -3.14 -3.59
N GLU A 233 19.27 -1.89 -3.24
CA GLU A 233 18.55 -1.56 -2.01
C GLU A 233 17.19 -2.28 -1.88
N ILE A 234 16.48 -2.53 -2.99
CA ILE A 234 15.20 -3.25 -2.97
C ILE A 234 15.40 -4.72 -2.55
N GLU A 235 16.44 -5.36 -3.08
CA GLU A 235 16.77 -6.74 -2.70
C GLU A 235 17.32 -6.80 -1.27
N LEU A 236 18.15 -5.82 -0.89
CA LEU A 236 18.63 -5.63 0.48
C LEU A 236 17.47 -5.52 1.45
N TYR A 237 16.45 -4.72 1.12
CA TYR A 237 15.25 -4.59 1.93
C TYR A 237 14.53 -5.94 2.10
N GLY A 238 14.32 -6.68 1.01
CA GLY A 238 13.70 -8.01 1.07
C GLY A 238 14.48 -9.00 1.95
N ARG A 239 15.81 -9.03 1.83
CA ARG A 239 16.68 -9.87 2.67
C ARG A 239 16.67 -9.44 4.14
N GLN A 240 16.72 -8.13 4.41
CA GLN A 240 16.66 -7.59 5.76
C GLN A 240 15.30 -7.86 6.41
N LEU A 241 14.21 -7.78 5.65
CA LEU A 241 12.87 -8.13 6.13
C LEU A 241 12.78 -9.61 6.52
N ALA A 242 13.31 -10.51 5.67
CA ALA A 242 13.35 -11.94 5.97
C ALA A 242 14.19 -12.24 7.23
N ARG A 243 15.37 -11.61 7.36
CA ARG A 243 16.20 -11.70 8.57
C ARG A 243 15.47 -11.18 9.80
N TYR A 244 14.82 -10.02 9.68
CA TYR A 244 14.08 -9.40 10.76
C TYR A 244 12.98 -10.32 11.30
N GLU A 245 12.15 -10.91 10.43
CA GLU A 245 11.10 -11.83 10.86
C GLU A 245 11.68 -13.10 11.49
N ALA A 246 12.71 -13.72 10.88
CA ALA A 246 13.36 -14.90 11.46
C ALA A 246 13.99 -14.64 12.84
N SER A 247 14.66 -13.48 13.00
CA SER A 247 15.23 -13.10 14.29
C SER A 247 14.15 -12.78 15.32
N LEU A 248 13.02 -12.21 14.90
CA LEU A 248 11.89 -11.90 15.78
C LEU A 248 11.24 -13.18 16.31
N GLU A 249 11.16 -14.24 15.50
CA GLU A 249 10.67 -15.56 15.92
C GLU A 249 11.56 -16.22 16.97
N SER A 250 12.89 -16.03 16.87
CA SER A 250 13.86 -16.58 17.83
C SER A 250 14.07 -15.73 19.09
N ALA A 251 13.45 -14.56 19.18
CA ALA A 251 13.69 -13.61 20.27
C ALA A 251 12.83 -13.94 21.50
N GLU A 252 13.45 -14.51 22.53
CA GLU A 252 12.77 -14.93 23.77
C GLU A 252 12.65 -13.79 24.79
N THR A 253 13.65 -12.91 24.83
CA THR A 253 13.73 -11.83 25.84
C THR A 253 13.34 -10.47 25.28
N ASP A 254 12.83 -9.58 26.14
CA ASP A 254 12.53 -8.19 25.77
C ASP A 254 13.74 -7.46 25.17
N PHE A 255 14.94 -7.75 25.69
CA PHE A 255 16.19 -7.22 25.18
C PHE A 255 16.46 -7.70 23.75
N GLN A 256 16.35 -9.01 23.48
CA GLN A 256 16.52 -9.56 22.14
C GLN A 256 15.48 -8.97 21.16
N GLN A 257 14.21 -8.87 21.57
CA GLN A 257 13.18 -8.29 20.72
C GLN A 257 13.46 -6.82 20.39
N LYS A 258 13.92 -6.03 21.37
CA LYS A 258 14.34 -4.64 21.15
C LYS A 258 15.56 -4.58 20.22
N HIS A 259 16.54 -5.45 20.42
CA HIS A 259 17.72 -5.53 19.59
C HIS A 259 17.37 -5.87 18.14
N VAL A 260 16.49 -6.85 17.89
CA VAL A 260 16.01 -7.20 16.55
C VAL A 260 15.33 -6.02 15.87
N ARG A 261 14.51 -5.25 16.60
CA ARG A 261 13.85 -4.05 16.06
C ARG A 261 14.81 -2.92 15.71
N GLN A 262 15.89 -2.80 16.48
CA GLN A 262 16.94 -1.81 16.24
C GLN A 262 18.04 -2.36 15.33
N SER A 263 17.96 -3.63 14.91
CA SER A 263 18.95 -4.24 14.04
C SER A 263 18.84 -3.60 12.66
N GLY A 264 19.89 -2.87 12.31
CA GLY A 264 20.01 -2.16 11.06
C GLY A 264 21.07 -2.75 10.15
N VAL A 265 21.03 -2.30 8.90
CA VAL A 265 22.09 -2.54 7.93
C VAL A 265 23.01 -1.32 7.93
N PRO A 266 24.34 -1.48 8.10
CA PRO A 266 25.28 -0.36 8.08
C PRO A 266 25.07 0.53 6.84
N GLY A 267 24.94 1.83 7.06
CA GLY A 267 24.71 2.82 6.00
C GLY A 267 23.26 2.96 5.51
N HIS A 268 22.35 2.06 5.87
CA HIS A 268 20.96 2.08 5.43
C HIS A 268 19.93 2.20 6.56
N GLY A 269 20.30 1.86 7.79
CA GLY A 269 19.42 1.97 8.96
C GLY A 269 18.61 0.70 9.23
N ASP A 270 17.57 0.82 10.06
CA ASP A 270 16.70 -0.32 10.39
C ASP A 270 15.73 -0.69 9.25
N THR A 271 15.02 -1.81 9.40
CA THR A 271 14.05 -2.30 8.39
C THR A 271 12.96 -1.26 8.06
N SER A 272 12.58 -0.41 9.02
CA SER A 272 11.57 0.62 8.85
C SER A 272 12.11 1.85 8.10
N GLU A 273 13.37 2.22 8.36
CA GLU A 273 14.10 3.30 7.68
C GLU A 273 14.38 2.96 6.22
N ILE A 274 14.84 1.73 5.95
CA ILE A 274 15.06 1.22 4.58
C ILE A 274 13.75 1.26 3.78
N ARG A 275 12.65 0.79 4.36
CA ARG A 275 11.33 0.86 3.70
C ARG A 275 10.94 2.31 3.38
N ALA A 276 11.12 3.21 4.33
CA ALA A 276 10.75 4.62 4.17
C ALA A 276 11.57 5.31 3.06
N SER A 277 12.87 5.04 2.98
CA SER A 277 13.75 5.61 1.93
C SER A 277 13.41 5.09 0.54
N LEU A 278 13.00 3.82 0.41
CA LEU A 278 12.61 3.23 -0.86
C LEU A 278 11.25 3.72 -1.36
N VAL A 279 10.24 3.67 -0.49
CA VAL A 279 8.83 3.93 -0.83
C VAL A 279 8.52 5.44 -0.87
N GLY A 280 9.20 6.23 -0.03
CA GLY A 280 8.97 7.68 0.10
C GLY A 280 9.00 8.43 -1.25
N PRO A 281 10.04 8.26 -2.08
CA PRO A 281 10.13 8.89 -3.40
C PRO A 281 9.01 8.47 -4.37
N ILE A 282 8.59 7.20 -4.37
CA ILE A 282 7.50 6.73 -5.25
C ILE A 282 6.16 7.37 -4.85
N LYS A 283 5.87 7.43 -3.55
CA LYS A 283 4.69 8.15 -3.03
C LYS A 283 4.77 9.66 -3.27
N ALA A 284 5.97 10.24 -3.29
CA ALA A 284 6.16 11.64 -3.65
C ALA A 284 5.84 11.88 -5.14
N LEU A 285 6.29 11.00 -6.04
CA LEU A 285 5.93 11.04 -7.46
C LEU A 285 4.41 10.97 -7.68
N GLU A 286 3.69 10.14 -6.91
CA GLU A 286 2.23 10.08 -6.98
C GLU A 286 1.57 11.41 -6.59
N ARG A 287 2.05 12.07 -5.52
CA ARG A 287 1.54 13.39 -5.13
C ARG A 287 1.84 14.45 -6.19
N GLU A 288 3.07 14.47 -6.72
CA GLU A 288 3.45 15.37 -7.80
C GLU A 288 2.61 15.18 -9.06
N LEU A 289 2.24 13.92 -9.39
CA LEU A 289 1.36 13.59 -10.50
C LEU A 289 -0.03 14.21 -10.31
N ILE A 290 -0.61 14.05 -9.13
CA ILE A 290 -1.93 14.63 -8.78
C ILE A 290 -1.85 16.16 -8.91
N ASP A 291 -0.85 16.80 -8.29
CA ASP A 291 -0.66 18.25 -8.34
C ASP A 291 -0.48 18.75 -9.79
N ALA A 292 0.25 18.01 -10.62
CA ALA A 292 0.45 18.35 -12.03
C ALA A 292 -0.85 18.22 -12.84
N ALA A 293 -1.66 17.21 -12.55
CA ALA A 293 -2.96 17.04 -13.21
C ALA A 293 -3.98 18.09 -12.78
N GLU A 294 -4.03 18.46 -11.50
CA GLU A 294 -4.94 19.50 -11.00
C GLU A 294 -4.65 20.89 -11.60
N LYS A 295 -3.40 21.14 -11.99
CA LYS A 295 -3.01 22.35 -12.74
C LYS A 295 -3.55 22.38 -14.17
N LEU A 296 -4.00 21.25 -14.73
CA LEU A 296 -4.65 21.20 -16.04
C LEU A 296 -6.13 21.60 -15.99
N LEU A 297 -6.74 21.60 -14.79
CA LEU A 297 -8.15 21.84 -14.61
C LEU A 297 -8.51 23.34 -14.72
N ARG A 298 -9.67 23.61 -15.31
CA ARG A 298 -10.33 24.92 -15.28
C ARG A 298 -10.89 25.18 -13.87
N PRO A 299 -11.14 26.45 -13.48
CA PRO A 299 -11.69 26.76 -12.15
C PRO A 299 -13.00 26.01 -11.83
N GLU A 300 -13.89 25.89 -12.82
CA GLU A 300 -15.16 25.14 -12.69
C GLU A 300 -14.96 23.64 -12.46
N GLN A 301 -13.94 23.04 -13.08
CA GLN A 301 -13.58 21.64 -12.87
C GLN A 301 -12.98 21.47 -11.46
N ARG A 302 -12.05 22.35 -11.07
CA ARG A 302 -11.45 22.33 -9.73
C ARG A 302 -12.49 22.47 -8.60
N ALA A 303 -13.59 23.19 -8.84
CA ALA A 303 -14.69 23.31 -7.90
C ALA A 303 -15.43 21.97 -7.61
N ARG A 304 -15.28 20.95 -8.46
CA ARG A 304 -15.83 19.59 -8.23
C ARG A 304 -15.09 18.82 -7.13
N GLY A 305 -13.94 19.34 -6.69
CA GLY A 305 -13.10 18.72 -5.66
C GLY A 305 -12.05 17.75 -6.23
N PRO A 306 -11.12 17.29 -5.38
CA PRO A 306 -10.01 16.43 -5.78
C PRO A 306 -10.49 15.01 -6.10
N VAL A 307 -9.84 14.36 -7.06
CA VAL A 307 -10.11 12.97 -7.41
C VAL A 307 -9.20 12.06 -6.59
N ALA A 308 -9.81 11.28 -5.69
CA ALA A 308 -9.08 10.36 -4.84
C ALA A 308 -8.40 9.23 -5.64
N MET A 309 -7.21 8.82 -5.19
CA MET A 309 -6.55 7.61 -5.68
C MET A 309 -7.37 6.36 -5.37
N PRO A 310 -7.22 5.27 -6.15
CA PRO A 310 -7.87 3.99 -5.87
C PRO A 310 -7.66 3.58 -4.42
N PRO A 311 -8.73 3.24 -3.67
CA PRO A 311 -8.61 2.93 -2.26
C PRO A 311 -7.77 1.67 -2.07
N THR A 312 -6.79 1.73 -1.18
CA THR A 312 -6.05 0.56 -0.69
C THR A 312 -6.80 -0.10 0.45
N ARG A 313 -6.42 -1.32 0.84
CA ARG A 313 -7.03 -2.03 1.98
C ARG A 313 -6.93 -1.20 3.27
N ILE A 314 -5.80 -0.51 3.49
CA ILE A 314 -5.66 0.37 4.65
C ILE A 314 -6.64 1.55 4.63
N ASN A 315 -6.96 2.12 3.45
CA ASN A 315 -7.98 3.18 3.37
C ASN A 315 -9.37 2.69 3.76
N GLN A 316 -9.70 1.42 3.48
CA GLN A 316 -10.95 0.82 3.90
C GLN A 316 -10.99 0.64 5.43
N ILE A 317 -9.90 0.15 6.02
CA ILE A 317 -9.78 0.02 7.48
C ILE A 317 -9.84 1.37 8.18
N ASP A 318 -9.20 2.40 7.60
CA ASP A 318 -9.28 3.78 8.11
C ASP A 318 -10.74 4.26 8.10
N ALA A 319 -11.47 4.06 7.00
CA ALA A 319 -12.87 4.44 6.89
C ALA A 319 -13.76 3.66 7.86
N MET A 320 -13.57 2.34 8.00
CA MET A 320 -14.30 1.50 8.95
C MET A 320 -14.06 1.93 10.40
N THR A 321 -12.82 2.27 10.75
CA THR A 321 -12.48 2.73 12.10
C THR A 321 -13.14 4.07 12.40
N MET A 322 -13.07 5.02 11.46
CA MET A 322 -13.72 6.32 11.62
C MET A 322 -15.24 6.20 11.76
N TRP A 323 -15.90 5.46 10.87
CA TRP A 323 -17.35 5.24 10.93
C TRP A 323 -17.76 4.45 12.17
N GLY A 324 -16.99 3.42 12.53
CA GLY A 324 -17.24 2.62 13.73
C GLY A 324 -17.23 3.48 14.99
N LEU A 325 -16.20 4.29 15.18
CA LEU A 325 -16.09 5.22 16.31
C LEU A 325 -17.24 6.23 16.33
N THR A 326 -17.51 6.91 15.21
CA THR A 326 -18.55 7.93 15.13
C THR A 326 -19.94 7.33 15.39
N VAL A 327 -20.31 6.24 14.72
CA VAL A 327 -21.63 5.62 14.85
C VAL A 327 -21.84 5.06 16.25
N ILE A 328 -20.87 4.29 16.78
CA ILE A 328 -20.97 3.73 18.13
C ILE A 328 -21.07 4.86 19.16
N GLY A 329 -20.25 5.91 19.03
CA GLY A 329 -20.30 7.07 19.92
C GLY A 329 -21.66 7.78 19.90
N THR A 330 -22.20 8.05 18.71
CA THR A 330 -23.53 8.66 18.57
C THR A 330 -24.64 7.78 19.17
N LEU A 331 -24.63 6.47 18.90
CA LEU A 331 -25.61 5.53 19.46
C LEU A 331 -25.52 5.45 20.99
N LEU A 332 -24.31 5.42 21.54
CA LEU A 332 -24.08 5.42 22.99
C LEU A 332 -24.53 6.72 23.65
N ILE A 333 -24.36 7.89 23.03
CA ILE A 333 -24.87 9.16 23.58
C ILE A 333 -26.40 9.19 23.49
N ALA A 334 -26.95 8.96 22.29
CA ALA A 334 -28.39 9.01 22.04
C ALA A 334 -29.17 7.94 22.83
N GLY A 335 -28.51 6.82 23.16
CA GLY A 335 -29.13 5.68 23.83
C GLY A 335 -30.06 4.93 22.93
N LEU A 336 -29.67 4.81 21.66
CA LEU A 336 -30.36 4.03 20.63
C LEU A 336 -29.58 2.73 20.41
N CYS A 337 -30.26 1.59 20.47
CA CYS A 337 -29.66 0.26 20.44
C CYS A 337 -28.50 0.13 21.45
N SER A 338 -28.65 0.72 22.64
CA SER A 338 -27.57 0.96 23.60
C SER A 338 -26.75 -0.29 23.97
N ARG A 339 -27.41 -1.44 24.10
CA ARG A 339 -26.75 -2.73 24.37
C ARG A 339 -25.87 -3.18 23.20
N LEU A 340 -26.37 -3.11 21.97
CA LEU A 340 -25.62 -3.48 20.77
C LEU A 340 -24.47 -2.49 20.53
N ALA A 341 -24.71 -1.19 20.73
CA ALA A 341 -23.67 -0.17 20.65
C ALA A 341 -22.57 -0.41 21.68
N ALA A 342 -22.92 -0.79 22.91
CA ALA A 342 -21.95 -1.11 23.96
C ALA A 342 -21.13 -2.36 23.63
N VAL A 343 -21.76 -3.44 23.16
CA VAL A 343 -21.04 -4.65 22.70
C VAL A 343 -20.14 -4.34 21.50
N GLY A 344 -20.63 -3.59 20.50
CA GLY A 344 -19.84 -3.19 19.35
C GLY A 344 -18.64 -2.33 19.74
N GLY A 345 -18.82 -1.38 20.66
CA GLY A 345 -17.74 -0.58 21.22
C GLY A 345 -16.71 -1.41 21.98
N ALA A 346 -17.17 -2.37 22.78
CA ALA A 346 -16.31 -3.29 23.51
C ALA A 346 -15.48 -4.15 22.55
N VAL A 347 -16.09 -4.71 21.49
CA VAL A 347 -15.37 -5.49 20.46
C VAL A 347 -14.33 -4.63 19.75
N LEU A 348 -14.68 -3.39 19.37
CA LEU A 348 -13.76 -2.48 18.70
C LEU A 348 -12.55 -2.12 19.57
N LEU A 349 -12.77 -1.71 20.83
CA LEU A 349 -11.67 -1.39 21.74
C LEU A 349 -10.85 -2.62 22.14
N PHE A 350 -11.50 -3.78 22.26
CA PHE A 350 -10.80 -5.03 22.51
C PHE A 350 -9.88 -5.39 21.34
N SER A 351 -10.30 -5.13 20.10
CA SER A 351 -9.42 -5.25 18.93
C SER A 351 -8.18 -4.36 19.04
N PHE A 352 -8.31 -3.11 19.50
CA PHE A 352 -7.16 -2.24 19.77
C PHE A 352 -6.30 -2.75 20.92
N TYR A 353 -6.90 -3.28 21.98
CA TYR A 353 -6.15 -3.94 23.05
C TYR A 353 -5.30 -5.11 22.53
N LEU A 354 -5.86 -5.95 21.67
CA LEU A 354 -5.17 -7.12 21.10
C LEU A 354 -4.08 -6.79 20.07
N ALA A 355 -4.12 -5.61 19.45
CA ALA A 355 -3.10 -5.20 18.48
C ALA A 355 -1.75 -4.89 19.15
N MET A 356 -1.76 -4.43 20.40
CA MET A 356 -0.57 -4.16 21.20
C MET A 356 -0.85 -4.46 22.67
N PRO A 357 -0.95 -5.74 23.05
CA PRO A 357 -1.38 -6.12 24.39
C PRO A 357 -0.26 -5.89 25.41
N PRO A 358 -0.57 -5.37 26.62
CA PRO A 358 0.40 -5.18 27.71
C PRO A 358 0.68 -6.50 28.45
N TRP A 359 1.01 -7.56 27.69
CA TRP A 359 1.28 -8.89 28.22
C TRP A 359 2.77 -9.07 28.50
N PRO A 360 3.14 -9.90 29.49
CA PRO A 360 4.52 -10.30 29.70
C PRO A 360 5.11 -10.90 28.41
N GLY A 361 6.34 -10.51 28.07
CA GLY A 361 7.03 -10.93 26.84
C GLY A 361 6.62 -10.17 25.57
N VAL A 362 5.67 -9.24 25.65
CA VAL A 362 5.36 -8.29 24.57
C VAL A 362 6.08 -6.97 24.86
N PRO A 363 6.85 -6.41 23.92
CA PRO A 363 7.61 -5.20 24.18
C PRO A 363 6.67 -4.04 24.52
N PRO A 364 7.05 -3.20 25.50
CA PRO A 364 6.21 -2.11 25.94
C PRO A 364 5.98 -1.13 24.78
N VAL A 365 4.75 -0.64 24.68
CA VAL A 365 4.38 0.38 23.70
C VAL A 365 5.13 1.67 24.03
N PRO A 366 5.73 2.36 23.04
CA PRO A 366 6.34 3.67 23.26
C PRO A 366 5.31 4.67 23.79
N GLY A 367 5.51 5.20 24.99
CA GLY A 367 4.60 6.15 25.60
C GLY A 367 4.76 6.23 27.12
N PRO A 368 4.08 7.18 27.78
CA PRO A 368 4.12 7.33 29.24
C PRO A 368 3.31 6.23 29.98
N GLU A 369 2.55 5.43 29.25
CA GLU A 369 1.67 4.40 29.81
C GLU A 369 2.46 3.11 30.07
N HIS A 370 2.65 2.78 31.36
CA HIS A 370 3.07 1.47 31.80
C HIS A 370 1.86 0.76 32.41
N SER A 371 1.46 -0.37 31.81
CA SER A 371 0.34 -1.17 32.28
C SER A 371 0.74 -2.63 32.21
N LEU A 372 0.39 -3.41 33.24
CA LEU A 372 0.54 -4.87 33.24
C LEU A 372 -0.86 -5.46 33.11
N TRP A 373 -1.13 -6.17 32.01
CA TRP A 373 -2.42 -6.76 31.64
C TRP A 373 -3.59 -5.80 31.40
N VAL A 374 -3.79 -4.80 32.27
CA VAL A 374 -4.94 -3.89 32.25
C VAL A 374 -4.48 -2.48 31.89
N ASN A 375 -4.81 -2.05 30.67
CA ASN A 375 -4.62 -0.67 30.21
C ASN A 375 -5.98 0.06 30.12
N LYS A 376 -5.94 1.34 29.72
CA LYS A 376 -7.15 2.16 29.51
C LYS A 376 -8.18 1.47 28.60
N ASN A 377 -7.75 0.87 27.50
CA ASN A 377 -8.64 0.19 26.57
C ASN A 377 -9.40 -0.97 27.24
N LEU A 378 -8.72 -1.80 28.05
CA LEU A 378 -9.37 -2.91 28.72
C LEU A 378 -10.35 -2.45 29.80
N VAL A 379 -10.04 -1.38 30.54
CA VAL A 379 -10.97 -0.77 31.50
C VAL A 379 -12.24 -0.28 30.78
N GLU A 380 -12.09 0.37 29.63
CA GLU A 380 -13.24 0.83 28.83
C GLU A 380 -14.05 -0.34 28.25
N VAL A 381 -13.41 -1.43 27.84
CA VAL A 381 -14.09 -2.68 27.42
C VAL A 381 -14.96 -3.22 28.55
N LEU A 382 -14.41 -3.34 29.77
CA LEU A 382 -15.16 -3.82 30.93
C LEU A 382 -16.33 -2.89 31.29
N ALA A 383 -16.12 -1.57 31.22
CA ALA A 383 -17.16 -0.58 31.44
C ALA A 383 -18.29 -0.72 30.40
N LEU A 384 -17.95 -0.91 29.12
CA LEU A 384 -18.93 -1.13 28.05
C LEU A 384 -19.69 -2.45 28.23
N LEU A 385 -19.04 -3.54 28.65
CA LEU A 385 -19.71 -4.80 28.95
C LEU A 385 -20.67 -4.69 30.16
N ALA A 386 -20.27 -3.92 31.19
CA ALA A 386 -21.15 -3.60 32.30
C ALA A 386 -22.38 -2.79 31.82
N LEU A 387 -22.17 -1.80 30.94
CA LEU A 387 -23.26 -1.04 30.32
C LEU A 387 -24.15 -1.90 29.41
N ALA A 388 -23.59 -2.88 28.71
CA ALA A 388 -24.36 -3.81 27.88
C ALA A 388 -25.28 -4.73 28.71
N SER A 389 -24.86 -5.04 29.94
CA SER A 389 -25.61 -5.87 30.89
C SER A 389 -26.80 -5.14 31.52
N VAL A 390 -26.85 -3.81 31.41
CA VAL A 390 -27.84 -2.95 32.07
C VAL A 390 -28.65 -2.17 31.02
N PRO A 391 -29.99 -2.03 31.16
CA PRO A 391 -30.82 -1.33 30.17
C PRO A 391 -30.71 0.21 30.28
N THR A 392 -29.50 0.77 30.22
CA THR A 392 -29.24 2.21 30.40
C THR A 392 -29.97 3.09 29.37
N GLY A 393 -30.15 2.61 28.13
CA GLY A 393 -30.94 3.31 27.11
C GLY A 393 -32.44 3.37 27.42
N ARG A 394 -33.00 2.43 28.19
CA ARG A 394 -34.42 2.48 28.62
C ARG A 394 -34.63 3.44 29.79
N TRP A 395 -33.60 3.70 30.59
CA TRP A 395 -33.64 4.67 31.68
C TRP A 395 -33.56 6.11 31.17
N PHE A 396 -32.60 6.38 30.29
CA PHE A 396 -32.38 7.70 29.71
C PHE A 396 -31.78 7.55 28.30
N GLY A 397 -32.63 7.47 27.28
CA GLY A 397 -32.21 7.28 25.89
C GLY A 397 -33.38 7.07 24.94
N LEU A 398 -33.09 7.06 23.64
CA LEU A 398 -34.11 6.83 22.60
C LEU A 398 -34.72 5.41 22.63
N ASP A 399 -34.02 4.43 23.22
CA ASP A 399 -34.56 3.08 23.46
C ASP A 399 -35.83 3.10 24.33
N ALA A 400 -35.99 4.11 25.19
CA ALA A 400 -37.21 4.29 25.99
C ALA A 400 -38.44 4.64 25.14
N LEU A 401 -38.25 5.34 24.01
CA LEU A 401 -39.31 5.69 23.06
C LEU A 401 -39.68 4.49 22.19
N ALA A 402 -38.70 3.72 21.75
CA ALA A 402 -38.93 2.49 20.95
C ALA A 402 -39.69 1.42 21.74
N GLY A 403 -39.45 1.30 23.05
CA GLY A 403 -40.20 0.39 23.93
C GLY A 403 -41.67 0.77 24.17
N ARG A 404 -42.12 1.95 23.72
CA ARG A 404 -43.53 2.41 23.77
C ARG A 404 -44.25 2.30 22.43
N LEU A 405 -43.55 1.97 21.34
CA LEU A 405 -44.16 1.71 20.04
C LEU A 405 -44.65 0.25 20.01
N PRO A 406 -45.95 -0.01 19.70
CA PRO A 406 -46.45 -1.36 19.54
C PRO A 406 -45.94 -1.91 18.20
N LEU A 407 -44.69 -2.40 18.16
CA LEU A 407 -44.22 -3.24 17.07
C LEU A 407 -44.96 -4.58 17.14
N LYS A 408 -46.14 -4.62 16.53
CA LYS A 408 -46.84 -5.86 16.16
C LYS A 408 -46.00 -6.57 15.11
N TRP A 409 -45.02 -7.36 15.55
CA TRP A 409 -44.51 -8.46 14.75
C TRP A 409 -45.65 -9.46 14.58
N ARG A 410 -46.31 -9.37 13.43
CA ARG A 410 -47.35 -10.30 13.00
C ARG A 410 -46.66 -11.65 12.77
N LYS A 411 -46.65 -12.51 13.79
CA LYS A 411 -46.45 -13.96 13.60
C LYS A 411 -47.53 -14.42 12.63
N SER A 412 -47.19 -14.70 11.38
CA SER A 412 -48.04 -15.54 10.53
C SER A 412 -48.12 -16.90 11.22
N GLY A 413 -49.31 -17.26 11.67
CA GLY A 413 -49.59 -18.50 12.36
C GLY A 413 -49.36 -19.69 11.43
N ALA A 414 -48.54 -20.63 11.87
CA ALA A 414 -48.69 -22.03 11.49
C ALA A 414 -49.81 -22.58 12.39
N GLY A 415 -51.03 -22.61 11.86
CA GLY A 415 -52.15 -23.32 12.47
C GLY A 415 -52.00 -24.81 12.17
N SER A 416 -51.74 -25.58 13.21
CA SER A 416 -51.93 -27.03 13.24
C SER A 416 -53.43 -27.34 13.23
N THR A 417 -53.85 -28.29 12.40
CA THR A 417 -55.14 -28.98 12.57
C THR A 417 -54.91 -30.44 12.23
N ASP A 418 -54.83 -31.27 13.26
CA ASP A 418 -54.96 -32.71 13.17
C ASP A 418 -56.42 -33.08 12.90
N THR A 419 -56.68 -34.12 12.08
CA THR A 419 -57.27 -35.41 12.51
C THR A 419 -57.91 -36.19 11.34
N ALA A 420 -57.28 -37.33 11.03
CA ALA A 420 -57.77 -38.68 10.67
C ALA A 420 -58.94 -38.97 9.68
N SER A 421 -58.65 -39.84 8.70
CA SER A 421 -59.37 -41.09 8.32
C SER A 421 -58.44 -41.93 7.39
N GLU A 422 -57.95 -43.10 7.82
CA GLU A 422 -58.37 -44.48 7.40
C GLU A 422 -58.47 -44.67 5.86
N THR A 423 -57.85 -45.61 5.14
CA THR A 423 -57.46 -47.04 5.33
C THR A 423 -56.68 -47.50 4.04
N PRO A 424 -55.99 -48.68 3.99
CA PRO A 424 -54.75 -48.88 3.21
C PRO A 424 -54.87 -49.73 1.93
N ALA A 425 -53.71 -49.89 1.26
CA ALA A 425 -53.24 -51.03 0.46
C ALA A 425 -53.15 -50.88 -1.08
N SER A 426 -51.98 -51.31 -1.56
CA SER A 426 -51.67 -52.04 -2.81
C SER A 426 -50.81 -51.35 -3.88
N ALA A 427 -49.76 -52.09 -4.21
CA ALA A 427 -48.73 -52.00 -5.23
C ALA A 427 -49.17 -51.58 -6.65
N THR A 428 -48.30 -50.92 -7.42
CA THR A 428 -47.45 -51.53 -8.48
C THR A 428 -46.68 -50.49 -9.33
N ALA A 429 -45.41 -50.83 -9.60
CA ALA A 429 -44.62 -50.71 -10.84
C ALA A 429 -44.50 -49.39 -11.66
N GLY A 430 -43.26 -49.11 -12.09
CA GLY A 430 -42.90 -48.32 -13.28
C GLY A 430 -41.85 -47.23 -13.02
N SER A 431 -40.56 -47.56 -12.93
CA SER A 431 -39.56 -47.44 -14.03
C SER A 431 -39.29 -46.00 -14.53
N SER A 432 -38.12 -45.45 -14.18
CA SER A 432 -37.10 -45.03 -15.16
C SER A 432 -35.81 -44.57 -14.49
N THR A 433 -34.79 -45.40 -14.62
CA THR A 433 -33.36 -45.20 -14.41
C THR A 433 -32.79 -44.24 -15.46
N THR A 434 -31.81 -43.42 -15.10
CA THR A 434 -30.48 -43.37 -15.76
C THR A 434 -29.54 -42.47 -14.95
N ALA A 435 -28.60 -43.13 -14.26
CA ALA A 435 -27.28 -42.59 -13.96
C ALA A 435 -26.36 -42.91 -15.15
N VAL A 436 -25.36 -42.07 -15.41
CA VAL A 436 -24.16 -42.43 -16.16
C VAL A 436 -22.97 -41.96 -15.33
N GLU A 437 -22.11 -42.94 -15.02
CA GLU A 437 -20.80 -42.87 -14.40
C GLU A 437 -19.76 -43.38 -15.43
N SER A 438 -18.49 -43.13 -15.12
CA SER A 438 -17.23 -43.65 -15.71
C SER A 438 -16.62 -42.80 -16.84
N ASP A 439 -15.31 -42.55 -16.90
CA ASP A 439 -14.18 -43.47 -16.69
C ASP A 439 -12.93 -42.89 -16.00
N MET A 440 -12.24 -43.80 -15.30
CA MET A 440 -10.82 -43.79 -14.92
C MET A 440 -9.93 -44.14 -16.12
N GLU A 441 -8.68 -43.64 -16.15
CA GLU A 441 -7.58 -44.41 -16.74
C GLU A 441 -6.24 -44.09 -16.05
N GLU A 442 -5.63 -45.16 -15.55
CA GLU A 442 -4.29 -45.27 -14.95
C GLU A 442 -3.47 -46.17 -15.89
N THR A 443 -2.22 -45.82 -16.19
CA THR A 443 -1.24 -46.78 -16.72
C THR A 443 0.15 -46.52 -16.15
N ASP A 444 0.64 -47.54 -15.45
CA ASP A 444 2.03 -47.80 -15.06
C ASP A 444 2.99 -48.00 -16.25
N THR A 445 4.29 -47.78 -16.02
CA THR A 445 5.36 -48.81 -16.20
C THR A 445 6.78 -48.31 -15.85
N VAL A 446 7.27 -48.79 -14.69
CA VAL A 446 8.53 -49.54 -14.42
C VAL A 446 9.77 -49.34 -15.29
N SER A 447 10.93 -49.04 -14.66
CA SER A 447 12.17 -49.86 -14.60
C SER A 447 13.38 -49.11 -14.00
N GLY A 448 14.00 -49.63 -12.92
CA GLY A 448 15.38 -49.32 -12.47
C GLY A 448 16.43 -50.14 -13.25
N PRO A 449 17.63 -50.50 -12.71
CA PRO A 449 18.22 -50.22 -11.39
C PRO A 449 19.76 -49.92 -11.40
N GLY A 450 20.40 -49.88 -10.22
CA GLY A 450 21.86 -50.02 -9.98
C GLY A 450 22.34 -49.09 -8.84
N ASP A 451 22.51 -49.57 -7.60
CA ASP A 451 23.75 -50.18 -7.01
C ASP A 451 24.90 -49.17 -6.90
N ALA A 452 25.68 -48.98 -5.82
CA ALA A 452 25.86 -49.66 -4.54
C ALA A 452 26.79 -48.80 -3.64
N ASP A 453 26.93 -49.23 -2.37
CA ASP A 453 28.07 -49.02 -1.46
C ASP A 453 28.36 -47.61 -0.92
N ALA A 454 29.02 -47.40 0.22
CA ALA A 454 29.21 -48.06 1.51
C ALA A 454 30.13 -47.09 2.30
N ASP A 455 30.28 -47.31 3.61
CA ASP A 455 31.28 -46.72 4.52
C ASP A 455 31.02 -45.24 4.92
N GLY A 456 30.84 -44.88 6.19
CA GLY A 456 31.45 -45.40 7.40
C GLY A 456 32.66 -44.53 7.73
N ASP A 457 32.55 -43.57 8.65
CA ASP A 457 33.37 -43.60 9.85
C ASP A 457 32.95 -42.58 10.91
N SER A 458 33.15 -43.01 12.14
CA SER A 458 33.04 -42.28 13.39
C SER A 458 34.31 -41.50 13.69
N HIS A 459 34.20 -40.31 14.30
CA HIS A 459 35.20 -39.92 15.29
C HIS A 459 34.67 -38.95 16.35
N THR A 460 34.85 -39.40 17.59
CA THR A 460 34.74 -38.74 18.88
C THR A 460 36.00 -37.93 19.21
N GLY A 461 35.85 -36.86 20.02
CA GLY A 461 36.95 -36.22 20.77
C GLY A 461 36.56 -34.78 21.11
N SER A 462 36.04 -34.49 22.32
CA SER A 462 36.77 -34.21 23.57
C SER A 462 37.57 -32.90 23.55
N GLY A 463 37.24 -31.99 24.46
CA GLY A 463 38.02 -30.77 24.73
C GLY A 463 37.28 -29.83 25.67
N GLU A 464 37.45 -30.06 26.97
CA GLU A 464 37.17 -29.12 28.06
C GLU A 464 38.16 -27.94 28.08
N GLU A 465 37.84 -26.96 28.93
CA GLU A 465 38.67 -25.81 29.38
C GLU A 465 38.85 -24.70 28.33
N GLU A 466 38.65 -23.41 28.64
CA GLU A 466 39.31 -22.69 29.73
C GLU A 466 38.55 -21.38 30.04
N ALA A 467 38.46 -21.05 31.32
CA ALA A 467 38.04 -19.74 31.82
C ALA A 467 39.29 -18.92 32.17
N THR A 468 39.32 -17.63 31.79
CA THR A 468 40.04 -16.51 32.45
C THR A 468 39.74 -15.24 31.63
N GLU A 469 39.05 -14.23 32.14
CA GLU A 469 39.47 -13.12 33.03
C GLU A 469 40.02 -11.89 32.26
N LEU A 470 39.70 -10.70 32.78
CA LEU A 470 40.30 -9.36 32.52
C LEU A 470 39.86 -8.61 31.25
N GLU A 471 39.74 -7.29 31.20
CA GLU A 471 39.58 -6.19 32.16
C GLU A 471 39.13 -4.96 31.33
N LYS A 472 38.70 -3.91 32.03
CA LYS A 472 38.45 -2.51 31.61
C LYS A 472 39.11 -2.03 30.30
N GLU A 473 38.32 -1.31 29.49
CA GLU A 473 38.44 0.15 29.28
C GLU A 473 37.11 0.73 28.79
#